data_AF-A0A7C1AIX6-F1
#
_entry.id   AF-A0A7C1AIX6-F1
#
_cell.length_a   1.000
_cell.length_b   1.000
_cell.length_c   1.000
_cell.angle_alpha   90.00
_cell.angle_beta   90.00
_cell.angle_gamma   90.00
#
_symmetry.space_group_name_H-M   'P 1'
#
loop_
_entity.id
_entity.type
_entity.pdbx_description
1 polymer ?
#
loop_
_entity_poly.entity_id
_entity_poly.type
_entity_poly.pdbx_seq_one_letter_code
_entity_poly.pdbx_strand_id
1 'polypeptide(L)'
;MGQTIAEKIFNSHHLDNPSGDIHVIRLDAVFCHEITTPGAISDLVARGKDKVFDPSKIKAVIDHVTPAKDSKTATQGKILRDWVRRHNIKDFFDIGRNGVCHAIFPEKGFVRPGFTIIMGDSHTCTHGAFGAFAAGVGTTDLEVGILKGVCAFHYPESIRINIDGSLPEGVYAKDVILYVIKHLGVAGATNKIIEFTGPVVDAMSMESRMTICNMAIEAGATCGICHPDMTTVEYLWNFIKDDYSGKNEAVEEF
;
A
#
# COMPACT_ATOMS: atom_id res chain seq x y z
N MET A 1 -17.60 -17.56 -13.55
CA MET A 1 -17.47 -16.11 -13.80
C MET A 1 -16.02 -15.73 -13.59
N GLY A 2 -15.51 -14.74 -14.32
CA GLY A 2 -14.14 -14.25 -14.08
C GLY A 2 -14.07 -13.48 -12.77
N GLN A 3 -12.94 -13.60 -12.06
CA GLN A 3 -12.65 -12.84 -10.84
C GLN A 3 -11.97 -11.51 -11.15
N THR A 4 -12.23 -10.48 -10.35
CA THR A 4 -11.48 -9.23 -10.39
C THR A 4 -10.05 -9.39 -9.87
N ILE A 5 -9.17 -8.41 -10.10
CA ILE A 5 -7.79 -8.50 -9.58
C ILE A 5 -7.79 -8.50 -8.05
N ALA A 6 -8.63 -7.67 -7.42
CA ALA A 6 -8.77 -7.63 -5.98
C ALA A 6 -9.21 -8.99 -5.41
N GLU A 7 -10.21 -9.62 -6.04
CA GLU A 7 -10.68 -10.96 -5.64
C GLU A 7 -9.58 -12.03 -5.80
N LYS A 8 -8.80 -11.99 -6.89
CA LYS A 8 -7.69 -12.95 -7.09
C LYS A 8 -6.61 -12.82 -6.01
N ILE A 9 -6.21 -11.59 -5.72
CA ILE A 9 -5.21 -11.29 -4.67
C ILE A 9 -5.76 -11.73 -3.31
N PHE A 10 -7.00 -11.37 -3.00
CA PHE A 10 -7.62 -11.70 -1.72
C PHE A 10 -7.74 -13.21 -1.51
N ASN A 11 -8.22 -13.93 -2.52
CA ASN A 11 -8.42 -15.38 -2.43
C ASN A 11 -7.10 -16.15 -2.30
N SER A 12 -6.01 -15.69 -2.93
CA SER A 12 -4.68 -16.31 -2.79
C SER A 12 -4.03 -16.06 -1.42
N HIS A 13 -4.50 -15.07 -0.67
CA HIS A 13 -3.99 -14.69 0.65
C HIS A 13 -4.93 -15.06 1.81
N HIS A 14 -6.12 -15.59 1.53
CA HIS A 14 -7.11 -15.95 2.52
C HIS A 14 -6.61 -17.04 3.47
N LEU A 15 -6.75 -16.81 4.78
CA LEU A 15 -6.35 -17.75 5.83
C LEU A 15 -7.55 -18.26 6.64
N ASP A 16 -8.51 -17.38 6.96
CA ASP A 16 -9.61 -17.71 7.86
C ASP A 16 -10.82 -16.81 7.63
N ASN A 17 -12.02 -17.27 8.03
CA ASN A 17 -13.25 -16.50 8.07
C ASN A 17 -13.88 -16.62 9.48
N PRO A 18 -13.45 -15.79 10.44
CA PRO A 18 -13.93 -15.87 11.82
C PRO A 18 -15.42 -15.55 11.99
N SER A 19 -16.02 -14.73 11.12
CA SER A 19 -17.43 -14.33 11.25
C SER A 19 -17.97 -13.62 10.01
N GLY A 20 -19.04 -14.17 9.42
CA GLY A 20 -19.80 -13.49 8.37
C GLY A 20 -18.93 -13.16 7.16
N ASP A 21 -18.81 -11.86 6.88
CA ASP A 21 -17.99 -11.31 5.80
C ASP A 21 -16.59 -10.85 6.28
N ILE A 22 -16.18 -11.19 7.50
CA ILE A 22 -14.85 -10.83 8.00
C ILE A 22 -13.88 -11.94 7.64
N HIS A 23 -12.93 -11.63 6.77
CA HIS A 23 -11.91 -12.55 6.28
C HIS A 23 -10.53 -12.11 6.75
N VAL A 24 -9.73 -13.06 7.20
CA VAL A 24 -8.34 -12.84 7.59
C VAL A 24 -7.44 -13.21 6.43
N ILE A 25 -6.62 -12.27 5.97
CA ILE A 25 -5.63 -12.49 4.91
C ILE A 25 -4.21 -12.37 5.46
N ARG A 26 -3.29 -13.14 4.87
CA ARG A 26 -1.84 -12.98 5.08
C ARG A 26 -1.37 -11.66 4.47
N LEU A 27 -0.40 -11.02 5.11
CA LEU A 27 0.28 -9.82 4.63
C LEU A 27 1.65 -10.13 4.03
N ASP A 28 1.95 -9.55 2.88
CA ASP A 28 3.28 -9.63 2.26
C ASP A 28 4.22 -8.57 2.81
N ALA A 29 3.70 -7.39 3.14
CA ALA A 29 4.46 -6.35 3.82
C ALA A 29 3.59 -5.53 4.80
N VAL A 30 4.22 -5.06 5.86
CA VAL A 30 3.64 -4.09 6.80
C VAL A 30 4.52 -2.86 6.79
N PHE A 31 3.95 -1.73 6.37
CA PHE A 31 4.65 -0.46 6.34
C PHE A 31 4.35 0.33 7.61
N CYS A 32 5.33 1.10 8.05
CA CYS A 32 5.34 1.77 9.34
C CYS A 32 5.90 3.19 9.22
N HIS A 33 5.37 4.11 10.02
CA HIS A 33 5.84 5.49 10.13
C HIS A 33 5.70 6.00 11.56
N GLU A 34 6.35 7.11 11.88
CA GLU A 34 6.50 7.60 13.24
C GLU A 34 5.21 8.14 13.89
N ILE A 35 4.13 8.36 13.14
CA ILE A 35 2.89 8.89 13.72
C ILE A 35 2.08 7.80 14.40
N THR A 36 1.76 6.72 13.68
CA THR A 36 0.85 5.67 14.17
C THR A 36 1.59 4.50 14.80
N THR A 37 2.76 4.15 14.29
CA THR A 37 3.50 2.95 14.70
C THR A 37 3.96 3.00 16.16
N PRO A 38 4.43 4.13 16.74
CA PRO A 38 4.79 4.18 18.16
C PRO A 38 3.65 3.82 19.12
N GLY A 39 2.39 4.08 18.74
CA GLY A 39 1.22 3.65 19.49
C GLY A 39 1.10 2.13 19.55
N ALA A 40 1.15 1.47 18.39
CA ALA A 40 1.14 0.02 18.26
C ALA A 40 2.32 -0.63 19.01
N ILE A 41 3.51 -0.06 18.88
CA ILE A 41 4.72 -0.53 19.59
C ILE A 41 4.52 -0.47 21.10
N SER A 42 3.98 0.64 21.61
CA SER A 42 3.80 0.84 23.05
C SER A 42 2.78 -0.14 23.63
N ASP A 43 1.68 -0.41 22.90
CA ASP A 43 0.67 -1.37 23.33
C ASP A 43 1.21 -2.81 23.33
N LEU A 44 1.95 -3.21 22.28
CA LEU A 44 2.61 -4.52 22.24
C LEU A 44 3.57 -4.72 23.43
N VAL A 45 4.37 -3.71 23.76
CA VAL A 45 5.26 -3.77 24.92
C VAL A 45 4.47 -3.90 26.22
N ALA A 46 3.45 -3.07 26.41
CA ALA A 46 2.62 -3.09 27.63
C ALA A 46 1.91 -4.44 27.82
N ARG A 47 1.54 -5.12 26.72
CA ARG A 47 0.90 -6.45 26.74
C ARG A 47 1.88 -7.62 26.81
N GLY A 48 3.19 -7.37 26.87
CA GLY A 48 4.22 -8.42 26.83
C GLY A 48 4.27 -9.18 25.48
N LYS A 49 3.84 -8.53 24.40
CA LYS A 49 3.75 -9.06 23.03
C LYS A 49 4.67 -8.32 22.05
N ASP A 50 5.73 -7.67 22.54
CA ASP A 50 6.71 -6.98 21.71
C ASP A 50 7.48 -7.95 20.81
N LYS A 51 6.89 -8.28 19.68
CA LYS A 51 7.38 -9.21 18.66
C LYS A 51 6.95 -8.71 17.29
N VAL A 52 7.77 -9.01 16.30
CA VAL A 52 7.45 -8.81 14.88
C VAL A 52 7.32 -10.17 14.21
N PHE A 53 6.32 -10.34 13.35
CA PHE A 53 6.07 -11.63 12.69
C PHE A 53 7.22 -12.04 11.76
N ASP A 54 7.77 -11.07 11.02
CA ASP A 54 8.91 -11.22 10.13
C ASP A 54 9.59 -9.85 9.93
N PRO A 55 10.80 -9.62 10.47
CA PRO A 55 11.52 -8.35 10.30
C PRO A 55 11.81 -7.98 8.85
N SER A 56 11.89 -8.96 7.93
CA SER A 56 12.14 -8.72 6.51
C SER A 56 10.92 -8.16 5.78
N LYS A 57 9.72 -8.29 6.36
CA LYS A 57 8.46 -7.79 5.79
C LYS A 57 8.00 -6.47 6.42
N ILE A 58 8.76 -5.94 7.38
CA ILE A 58 8.51 -4.61 7.98
C ILE A 58 9.33 -3.55 7.26
N LYS A 59 8.67 -2.51 6.73
CA LYS A 59 9.35 -1.33 6.15
C LYS A 59 8.98 -0.09 6.98
N ALA A 60 9.98 0.63 7.47
CA ALA A 60 9.76 1.73 8.40
C ALA A 60 10.41 3.03 7.92
N VAL A 61 9.76 4.17 8.15
CA VAL A 61 10.30 5.49 7.81
C VAL A 61 9.93 6.52 8.88
N ILE A 62 10.72 7.58 8.98
CA ILE A 62 10.32 8.82 9.66
C ILE A 62 10.13 9.88 8.58
N ASP A 63 8.92 10.33 8.28
CA ASP A 63 8.66 11.26 7.16
C ASP A 63 7.66 12.38 7.44
N HIS A 64 6.70 12.18 8.35
CA HIS A 64 5.65 13.17 8.63
C HIS A 64 6.17 14.39 9.40
N VAL A 65 7.13 14.20 10.30
CA VAL A 65 7.71 15.27 11.14
C VAL A 65 9.24 15.18 11.10
N THR A 66 9.80 15.65 9.98
CA THR A 66 11.23 15.59 9.68
C THR A 66 11.82 16.98 9.42
N PRO A 67 12.62 17.58 10.34
CA PRO A 67 12.94 17.10 11.68
C PRO A 67 11.77 17.25 12.67
N ALA A 68 11.91 16.63 13.85
CA ALA A 68 10.91 16.72 14.92
C ALA A 68 10.65 18.18 15.32
N LYS A 69 9.36 18.56 15.40
CA LYS A 69 8.94 19.93 15.74
C LYS A 69 8.88 20.19 17.25
N ASP A 70 8.76 19.14 18.05
CA ASP A 70 8.60 19.20 19.51
C ASP A 70 9.08 17.90 20.19
N SER A 71 9.06 17.87 21.52
CA SER A 71 9.50 16.71 22.30
C SER A 71 8.61 15.47 22.11
N LYS A 72 7.32 15.65 21.76
CA LYS A 72 6.38 14.54 21.53
C LYS A 72 6.74 13.81 20.24
N THR A 73 6.92 14.55 19.15
CA THR A 73 7.33 14.03 17.85
C THR A 73 8.76 13.48 17.87
N ALA A 74 9.67 14.09 18.65
CA ALA A 74 10.98 13.52 18.91
C ALA A 74 10.91 12.16 19.64
N THR A 75 10.00 12.02 20.61
CA THR A 75 9.77 10.78 21.35
C THR A 75 9.20 9.69 20.44
N GLN A 76 8.24 10.01 19.58
CA GLN A 76 7.71 9.08 18.57
C GLN A 76 8.82 8.54 17.65
N GLY A 77 9.64 9.43 17.09
CA GLY A 77 10.79 9.02 16.28
C GLY A 77 11.81 8.19 17.07
N LYS A 78 12.03 8.49 18.36
CA LYS A 78 12.90 7.67 19.23
C LYS A 78 12.34 6.26 19.43
N ILE A 79 11.04 6.13 19.74
CA ILE A 79 10.38 4.84 19.91
C ILE A 79 10.55 3.98 18.66
N LEU A 80 10.30 4.55 17.48
CA LEU A 80 10.45 3.82 16.22
C LEU A 80 11.90 3.37 15.98
N ARG A 81 12.89 4.25 16.21
CA ARG A 81 14.32 3.89 16.07
C ARG A 81 14.74 2.77 17.01
N ASP A 82 14.33 2.84 18.28
CA ASP A 82 14.68 1.82 19.26
C ASP A 82 14.01 0.48 18.92
N TRP A 83 12.76 0.53 18.45
CA TRP A 83 12.01 -0.63 17.99
C TRP A 83 12.64 -1.30 16.76
N VAL A 84 13.03 -0.52 15.76
CA VAL A 84 13.74 -1.01 14.58
C VAL A 84 15.03 -1.71 14.97
N ARG A 85 15.83 -1.12 15.87
CA ARG A 85 17.09 -1.70 16.34
C ARG A 85 16.88 -3.01 17.10
N ARG A 86 15.94 -3.04 18.05
CA ARG A 86 15.72 -4.22 18.91
C ARG A 86 15.14 -5.42 18.14
N HIS A 87 14.39 -5.18 17.06
CA HIS A 87 13.82 -6.23 16.20
C HIS A 87 14.61 -6.48 14.92
N ASN A 88 15.77 -5.84 14.75
CA ASN A 88 16.64 -6.00 13.59
C ASN A 88 15.93 -5.76 12.24
N ILE A 89 15.08 -4.73 12.19
CA ILE A 89 14.40 -4.31 10.96
C ILE A 89 15.42 -3.56 10.09
N LYS A 90 15.74 -4.13 8.92
CA LYS A 90 16.79 -3.59 8.05
C LYS A 90 16.32 -2.42 7.19
N ASP A 91 15.06 -2.48 6.77
CA ASP A 91 14.47 -1.50 5.84
C ASP A 91 13.88 -0.32 6.61
N PHE A 92 14.78 0.45 7.23
CA PHE A 92 14.46 1.66 7.97
C PHE A 92 15.09 2.91 7.35
N PHE A 93 14.26 3.93 7.10
CA PHE A 93 14.65 5.21 6.51
C PHE A 93 14.52 6.33 7.54
N ASP A 94 15.64 6.67 8.16
CA ASP A 94 15.73 7.74 9.16
C ASP A 94 15.89 9.13 8.50
N ILE A 95 15.73 10.18 9.30
CA ILE A 95 15.93 11.58 8.94
C ILE A 95 17.29 11.76 8.24
N GLY A 96 17.25 12.38 7.06
CA GLY A 96 18.42 12.62 6.20
C GLY A 96 18.64 11.51 5.15
N ARG A 97 17.90 10.40 5.25
CA ARG A 97 17.86 9.31 4.25
C ARG A 97 16.42 8.87 3.94
N ASN A 98 15.45 9.67 4.37
CA ASN A 98 14.01 9.46 4.26
C ASN A 98 13.40 10.22 3.08
N GLY A 99 12.12 9.94 2.83
CA GLY A 99 11.23 10.61 1.90
C GLY A 99 9.80 10.24 2.26
N VAL A 100 8.81 10.82 1.58
CA VAL A 100 7.39 10.47 1.79
C VAL A 100 7.22 8.95 1.63
N CYS A 101 6.65 8.29 2.64
CA CYS A 101 6.49 6.84 2.72
C CYS A 101 5.95 6.21 1.42
N HIS A 102 4.89 6.79 0.87
CA HIS A 102 4.25 6.28 -0.35
C HIS A 102 5.07 6.48 -1.63
N ALA A 103 6.14 7.28 -1.60
CA ALA A 103 7.09 7.42 -2.70
C ALA A 103 8.33 6.53 -2.48
N ILE A 104 8.95 6.61 -1.29
CA ILE A 104 10.20 5.89 -1.03
C ILE A 104 10.03 4.38 -1.00
N PHE A 105 8.91 3.83 -0.52
CA PHE A 105 8.72 2.38 -0.49
C PHE A 105 8.65 1.75 -1.89
N PRO A 106 7.86 2.31 -2.84
CA PRO A 106 7.95 1.94 -4.26
C PRO A 106 9.34 2.08 -4.87
N GLU A 107 10.04 3.19 -4.62
CA GLU A 107 11.40 3.44 -5.14
C GLU A 107 12.44 2.42 -4.64
N LYS A 108 12.14 1.69 -3.56
CA LYS A 108 12.96 0.61 -3.02
C LYS A 108 12.50 -0.78 -3.44
N GLY A 109 11.48 -0.87 -4.31
CA GLY A 109 10.93 -2.12 -4.80
C GLY A 109 10.15 -2.92 -3.75
N PHE A 110 9.67 -2.29 -2.68
CA PHE A 110 8.94 -3.00 -1.62
C PHE A 110 7.47 -3.29 -1.96
N VAL A 111 6.96 -2.69 -3.03
CA VAL A 111 5.61 -2.92 -3.52
C VAL A 111 5.72 -3.77 -4.78
N ARG A 112 4.97 -4.87 -4.83
CA ARG A 112 4.96 -5.81 -5.95
C ARG A 112 3.54 -6.12 -6.38
N PRO A 113 3.33 -6.50 -7.66
CA PRO A 113 2.08 -7.08 -8.11
C PRO A 113 1.67 -8.27 -7.24
N GLY A 114 0.38 -8.37 -6.97
CA GLY A 114 -0.19 -9.45 -6.18
C GLY A 114 -0.03 -9.34 -4.66
N PHE A 115 0.75 -8.37 -4.16
CA PHE A 115 1.00 -8.25 -2.72
C PHE A 115 -0.22 -7.75 -1.94
N THR A 116 -0.32 -8.18 -0.69
CA THR A 116 -1.17 -7.57 0.33
C THR A 116 -0.34 -6.70 1.28
N ILE A 117 -0.68 -5.41 1.37
CA ILE A 117 0.09 -4.40 2.12
C ILE A 117 -0.84 -3.59 3.02
N ILE A 118 -0.40 -3.34 4.25
CA ILE A 118 -1.06 -2.39 5.15
C ILE A 118 -0.09 -1.37 5.72
N MET A 119 -0.63 -0.22 6.12
CA MET A 119 0.07 0.81 6.87
C MET A 119 -0.93 1.63 7.68
N GLY A 120 -0.46 2.23 8.77
CA GLY A 120 -1.24 3.19 9.56
C GLY A 120 -1.47 4.55 8.87
N ASP A 121 -1.64 4.58 7.55
CA ASP A 121 -1.79 5.79 6.74
C ASP A 121 -2.95 5.63 5.73
N SER A 122 -3.79 6.65 5.56
CA SER A 122 -4.93 6.62 4.65
C SER A 122 -4.55 6.44 3.18
N HIS A 123 -3.40 6.97 2.77
CA HIS A 123 -2.96 7.03 1.38
C HIS A 123 -2.11 5.81 0.97
N THR A 124 -2.12 4.75 1.79
CA THR A 124 -1.54 3.42 1.47
C THR A 124 -2.10 2.85 0.17
N CYS A 125 -3.32 3.25 -0.20
CA CYS A 125 -3.95 2.93 -1.48
C CYS A 125 -3.10 3.33 -2.70
N THR A 126 -2.13 4.24 -2.58
CA THR A 126 -1.10 4.54 -3.60
C THR A 126 -0.48 3.28 -4.20
N HIS A 127 -0.23 2.27 -3.36
CA HIS A 127 0.51 1.08 -3.73
C HIS A 127 -0.27 0.13 -4.66
N GLY A 128 -1.58 0.30 -4.79
CA GLY A 128 -2.35 -0.46 -5.78
C GLY A 128 -2.04 -0.08 -7.24
N ALA A 129 -1.31 1.02 -7.48
CA ALA A 129 -0.73 1.33 -8.78
C ALA A 129 0.16 0.22 -9.36
N PHE A 130 0.67 -0.67 -8.49
CA PHE A 130 1.51 -1.81 -8.82
C PHE A 130 0.73 -3.12 -8.97
N GLY A 131 -0.61 -3.10 -8.96
CA GLY A 131 -1.39 -4.32 -8.90
C GLY A 131 -1.40 -5.00 -7.54
N ALA A 132 -1.19 -4.24 -6.45
CA ALA A 132 -1.22 -4.73 -5.07
C ALA A 132 -2.58 -4.42 -4.41
N PHE A 133 -3.02 -5.27 -3.48
CA PHE A 133 -4.07 -4.93 -2.53
C PHE A 133 -3.43 -4.17 -1.36
N ALA A 134 -3.63 -2.85 -1.30
CA ALA A 134 -2.98 -2.00 -0.32
C ALA A 134 -3.97 -1.11 0.44
N ALA A 135 -4.07 -1.30 1.75
CA ALA A 135 -5.09 -0.66 2.58
C ALA A 135 -4.48 0.16 3.73
N GLY A 136 -5.04 1.36 3.93
CA GLY A 136 -4.80 2.14 5.13
C GLY A 136 -5.59 1.58 6.30
N VAL A 137 -4.96 1.43 7.46
CA VAL A 137 -5.58 0.81 8.64
C VAL A 137 -5.35 1.64 9.90
N GLY A 138 -6.14 1.36 10.95
CA GLY A 138 -5.92 1.96 12.26
C GLY A 138 -4.73 1.37 13.01
N THR A 139 -4.31 2.03 14.08
CA THR A 139 -3.19 1.57 14.92
C THR A 139 -3.39 0.15 15.47
N THR A 140 -4.62 -0.22 15.82
CA THR A 140 -4.95 -1.57 16.33
C THR A 140 -4.74 -2.67 15.29
N ASP A 141 -5.16 -2.43 14.04
CA ASP A 141 -4.95 -3.40 12.96
C ASP A 141 -3.48 -3.44 12.54
N LEU A 142 -2.81 -2.29 12.54
CA LEU A 142 -1.36 -2.22 12.34
C LEU A 142 -0.59 -3.03 13.39
N GLU A 143 -1.01 -2.96 14.66
CA GLU A 143 -0.45 -3.78 15.74
C GLU A 143 -0.59 -5.27 15.45
N VAL A 144 -1.78 -5.72 15.00
CA VAL A 144 -2.02 -7.12 14.63
C VAL A 144 -1.15 -7.52 13.44
N GLY A 145 -1.03 -6.65 12.43
CA GLY A 145 -0.15 -6.85 11.29
C GLY A 145 1.30 -7.01 11.68
N ILE A 146 1.81 -6.13 12.56
CA ILE A 146 3.17 -6.22 13.10
C ILE A 146 3.38 -7.54 13.86
N LEU A 147 2.43 -7.91 14.72
CA LEU A 147 2.58 -9.08 15.60
C LEU A 147 2.43 -10.41 14.85
N LYS A 148 1.50 -10.49 13.90
CA LYS A 148 1.05 -11.76 13.30
C LYS A 148 1.18 -11.85 11.78
N GLY A 149 1.43 -10.75 11.07
CA GLY A 149 1.50 -10.74 9.61
C GLY A 149 0.16 -11.01 8.93
N VAL A 150 -0.95 -10.63 9.57
CA VAL A 150 -2.31 -10.79 9.04
C VAL A 150 -3.14 -9.54 9.31
N CYS A 151 -4.18 -9.33 8.51
CA CYS A 151 -5.20 -8.31 8.74
C CYS A 151 -6.58 -8.86 8.37
N ALA A 152 -7.63 -8.30 8.98
CA ALA A 152 -9.01 -8.68 8.70
C ALA A 152 -9.68 -7.62 7.81
N PHE A 153 -10.42 -8.07 6.80
CA PHE A 153 -11.13 -7.23 5.84
C PHE A 153 -12.48 -7.84 5.46
N HIS A 154 -13.39 -7.02 4.95
CA HIS A 154 -14.54 -7.52 4.20
C HIS A 154 -14.11 -8.15 2.88
N TYR A 155 -14.90 -9.08 2.32
CA TYR A 155 -14.62 -9.58 0.99
C TYR A 155 -14.64 -8.43 -0.02
N PRO A 156 -13.66 -8.32 -0.94
CA PRO A 156 -13.53 -7.14 -1.78
C PRO A 156 -14.64 -7.06 -2.83
N GLU A 157 -15.28 -5.90 -2.91
CA GLU A 157 -16.14 -5.53 -4.03
C GLU A 157 -15.47 -4.45 -4.88
N SER A 158 -15.44 -4.60 -6.21
CA SER A 158 -14.77 -3.66 -7.10
C SER A 158 -15.75 -2.76 -7.86
N ILE A 159 -15.38 -1.48 -8.04
CA ILE A 159 -15.90 -0.57 -9.08
C ILE A 159 -14.84 -0.48 -10.17
N ARG A 160 -15.21 -0.80 -11.40
CA ARG A 160 -14.34 -0.55 -12.56
C ARG A 160 -14.56 0.85 -13.11
N ILE A 161 -13.47 1.58 -13.30
CA ILE A 161 -13.46 2.87 -13.98
C ILE A 161 -12.66 2.71 -15.28
N ASN A 162 -13.37 2.78 -16.40
CA ASN A 162 -12.75 2.75 -17.72
C ASN A 162 -12.47 4.17 -18.21
N ILE A 163 -11.20 4.49 -18.46
CA ILE A 163 -10.74 5.81 -18.89
C ILE A 163 -10.26 5.71 -20.34
N ASP A 164 -11.16 6.06 -21.25
CA ASP A 164 -10.95 5.95 -22.69
C ASP A 164 -10.43 7.24 -23.33
N GLY A 165 -9.87 7.09 -24.53
CA GLY A 165 -9.39 8.20 -25.36
C GLY A 165 -7.92 8.54 -25.10
N SER A 166 -7.60 9.84 -25.17
CA SER A 166 -6.26 10.38 -24.95
C SER A 166 -6.36 11.70 -24.19
N LEU A 167 -5.41 11.96 -23.30
CA LEU A 167 -5.38 13.20 -22.55
C LEU A 167 -4.97 14.37 -23.46
N PRO A 168 -5.73 15.48 -23.51
CA PRO A 168 -5.29 16.70 -24.17
C PRO A 168 -4.02 17.27 -23.52
N GLU A 169 -3.31 18.11 -24.26
CA GLU A 169 -2.15 18.84 -23.72
C GLU A 169 -2.56 19.66 -22.47
N GLY A 170 -1.75 19.56 -21.42
CA GLY A 170 -2.01 20.23 -20.14
C GLY A 170 -2.96 19.49 -19.19
N VAL A 171 -3.49 18.32 -19.58
CA VAL A 171 -4.29 17.44 -18.70
C VAL A 171 -3.44 16.27 -18.24
N TYR A 172 -3.36 16.06 -16.94
CA TYR A 172 -2.52 15.04 -16.32
C TYR A 172 -3.32 14.07 -15.44
N ALA A 173 -2.66 13.03 -14.93
CA ALA A 173 -3.24 12.04 -14.04
C ALA A 173 -3.99 12.66 -12.84
N LYS A 174 -3.49 13.79 -12.31
CA LYS A 174 -4.14 14.55 -11.24
C LYS A 174 -5.53 15.05 -11.65
N ASP A 175 -5.66 15.60 -12.85
CA ASP A 175 -6.93 16.12 -13.36
C ASP A 175 -7.92 14.98 -13.58
N VAL A 176 -7.43 13.84 -14.07
CA VAL A 176 -8.23 12.62 -14.26
C VAL A 176 -8.83 12.15 -12.93
N ILE A 177 -8.02 11.99 -11.89
CA ILE A 177 -8.54 11.47 -10.61
C ILE A 177 -9.44 12.49 -9.91
N LEU A 178 -9.15 13.79 -10.01
CA LEU A 178 -10.06 14.84 -9.51
C LEU A 178 -11.41 14.81 -10.23
N TYR A 179 -11.42 14.56 -11.55
CA TYR A 179 -12.64 14.39 -12.32
C TYR A 179 -13.41 13.13 -11.90
N VAL A 180 -12.73 12.01 -11.68
CA VAL A 180 -13.33 10.77 -11.16
C VAL A 180 -13.98 10.99 -9.79
N ILE A 181 -13.25 11.60 -8.84
CA ILE A 181 -13.75 11.88 -7.49
C ILE A 181 -14.97 12.81 -7.55
N LYS A 182 -14.97 13.80 -8.45
CA LYS A 182 -16.15 14.66 -8.68
C LYS A 182 -17.40 13.86 -9.08
N HIS A 183 -17.25 12.77 -9.85
CA HIS A 183 -18.37 11.94 -10.29
C HIS A 183 -18.84 10.97 -9.21
N LEU A 184 -17.92 10.35 -8.48
CA LEU A 184 -18.25 9.40 -7.41
C LEU A 184 -18.75 10.12 -6.14
N GLY A 185 -18.20 11.30 -5.86
CA GLY A 185 -18.32 11.95 -4.56
C GLY A 185 -17.44 11.29 -3.49
N VAL A 186 -17.36 11.94 -2.33
CA VAL A 186 -16.42 11.57 -1.24
C VAL A 186 -16.69 10.20 -0.59
N ALA A 187 -17.87 9.61 -0.82
CA ALA A 187 -18.26 8.32 -0.29
C ALA A 187 -18.67 7.32 -1.38
N GLY A 188 -18.48 7.66 -2.66
CA GLY A 188 -18.98 6.88 -3.80
C GLY A 188 -18.36 5.50 -3.96
N ALA A 189 -17.21 5.27 -3.34
CA ALA A 189 -16.48 3.99 -3.34
C ALA A 189 -16.27 3.42 -1.93
N THR A 190 -17.04 3.85 -0.93
CA THR A 190 -16.95 3.32 0.45
C THR A 190 -17.02 1.78 0.47
N ASN A 191 -16.07 1.14 1.15
CA ASN A 191 -15.91 -0.32 1.24
C ASN A 191 -15.71 -1.04 -0.11
N LYS A 192 -15.21 -0.32 -1.12
CA LYS A 192 -14.96 -0.87 -2.45
C LYS A 192 -13.52 -0.63 -2.89
N ILE A 193 -13.09 -1.42 -3.86
CA ILE A 193 -11.84 -1.26 -4.58
C ILE A 193 -12.13 -0.55 -5.90
N ILE A 194 -11.36 0.47 -6.25
CA ILE A 194 -11.46 1.09 -7.57
C ILE A 194 -10.45 0.44 -8.50
N GLU A 195 -10.91 -0.17 -9.58
CA GLU A 195 -10.04 -0.72 -10.64
C GLU A 195 -9.99 0.25 -11.82
N PHE A 196 -8.84 0.91 -11.98
CA PHE A 196 -8.58 1.83 -13.07
C PHE A 196 -8.12 1.05 -14.30
N THR A 197 -8.83 1.23 -15.40
CA THR A 197 -8.61 0.50 -16.65
C THR A 197 -8.75 1.42 -17.85
N GLY A 198 -8.29 0.98 -19.01
CA GLY A 198 -8.52 1.63 -20.29
C GLY A 198 -7.26 2.29 -20.86
N PRO A 199 -7.30 2.69 -22.15
CA PRO A 199 -6.12 3.14 -22.89
C PRO A 199 -5.35 4.28 -22.24
N VAL A 200 -6.04 5.18 -21.52
CA VAL A 200 -5.39 6.28 -20.82
C VAL A 200 -4.53 5.76 -19.66
N VAL A 201 -5.02 4.77 -18.90
CA VAL A 201 -4.29 4.15 -17.79
C VAL A 201 -3.11 3.31 -18.31
N ASP A 202 -3.31 2.60 -19.41
CA ASP A 202 -2.26 1.79 -20.05
C ASP A 202 -1.08 2.68 -20.49
N ALA A 203 -1.38 3.89 -20.98
CA ALA A 203 -0.36 4.88 -21.37
C ALA A 203 0.28 5.65 -20.21
N MET A 204 -0.21 5.51 -18.96
CA MET A 204 0.36 6.21 -17.80
C MET A 204 1.70 5.62 -17.37
N SER A 205 2.62 6.50 -16.97
CA SER A 205 3.80 6.11 -16.18
C SER A 205 3.40 5.58 -14.80
N MET A 206 4.32 4.93 -14.09
CA MET A 206 4.06 4.47 -12.72
C MET A 206 3.71 5.61 -11.77
N GLU A 207 4.35 6.77 -11.89
CA GLU A 207 4.07 7.95 -11.07
C GLU A 207 2.66 8.49 -11.34
N SER A 208 2.21 8.42 -12.60
CA SER A 208 0.85 8.79 -12.99
C SER A 208 -0.18 7.80 -12.41
N ARG A 209 0.12 6.49 -12.43
CA ARG A 209 -0.72 5.46 -11.79
C ARG A 209 -0.76 5.61 -10.26
N MET A 210 0.37 5.89 -9.63
CA MET A 210 0.47 6.21 -8.20
C MET A 210 -0.38 7.43 -7.86
N THR A 211 -0.41 8.45 -8.71
CA THR A 211 -1.24 9.65 -8.51
C THR A 211 -2.73 9.33 -8.46
N ILE A 212 -3.24 8.50 -9.39
CA ILE A 212 -4.67 8.16 -9.39
C ILE A 212 -5.05 7.19 -8.26
N CYS A 213 -4.18 6.22 -7.94
CA CYS A 213 -4.43 5.27 -6.86
C CYS A 213 -4.33 5.93 -5.48
N ASN A 214 -3.42 6.89 -5.30
CA ASN A 214 -3.24 7.65 -4.07
C ASN A 214 -4.52 8.34 -3.62
N MET A 215 -5.29 8.91 -4.55
CA MET A 215 -6.52 9.62 -4.19
C MET A 215 -7.78 8.75 -4.23
N ALA A 216 -7.66 7.42 -4.36
CA ALA A 216 -8.82 6.52 -4.30
C ALA A 216 -9.55 6.65 -2.95
N ILE A 217 -8.80 6.86 -1.87
CA ILE A 217 -9.35 7.08 -0.52
C ILE A 217 -10.21 8.36 -0.42
N GLU A 218 -9.98 9.37 -1.27
CA GLU A 218 -10.78 10.60 -1.29
C GLU A 218 -12.19 10.40 -1.86
N ALA A 219 -12.45 9.25 -2.51
CA ALA A 219 -13.77 8.76 -2.87
C ALA A 219 -14.31 7.69 -1.88
N GLY A 220 -13.59 7.42 -0.79
CA GLY A 220 -13.91 6.43 0.23
C GLY A 220 -13.43 5.01 -0.07
N ALA A 221 -12.67 4.79 -1.15
CA ALA A 221 -12.21 3.45 -1.53
C ALA A 221 -11.20 2.88 -0.53
N THR A 222 -11.26 1.57 -0.31
CA THR A 222 -10.24 0.84 0.47
C THR A 222 -8.89 0.84 -0.26
N CYS A 223 -8.92 0.70 -1.58
CA CYS A 223 -7.75 0.69 -2.45
C CYS A 223 -8.12 1.15 -3.87
N GLY A 224 -7.15 1.71 -4.60
CA GLY A 224 -7.22 1.92 -6.04
C GLY A 224 -6.16 1.05 -6.73
N ILE A 225 -6.54 0.25 -7.73
CA ILE A 225 -5.67 -0.71 -8.40
C ILE A 225 -5.58 -0.43 -9.89
N CYS A 226 -4.35 -0.40 -10.40
CA CYS A 226 -4.05 -0.50 -11.83
C CYS A 226 -3.54 -1.91 -12.13
N HIS A 227 -3.89 -2.46 -13.29
CA HIS A 227 -3.31 -3.73 -13.71
C HIS A 227 -1.79 -3.58 -13.94
N PRO A 228 -0.98 -4.52 -13.43
CA PRO A 228 0.44 -4.54 -13.69
C PRO A 228 0.68 -4.89 -15.17
N ASP A 229 1.65 -4.24 -15.78
CA ASP A 229 2.03 -4.44 -17.18
C ASP A 229 3.54 -4.24 -17.39
N MET A 230 3.98 -4.10 -18.63
CA MET A 230 5.38 -3.84 -18.95
C MET A 230 5.89 -2.58 -18.23
N THR A 231 5.11 -1.50 -18.15
CA THR A 231 5.51 -0.28 -17.42
C THR A 231 5.81 -0.58 -15.95
N THR A 232 4.99 -1.43 -15.32
CA THR A 232 5.23 -1.90 -13.95
C THR A 232 6.50 -2.75 -13.84
N VAL A 233 6.70 -3.69 -14.77
CA VAL A 233 7.93 -4.52 -14.83
C VAL A 233 9.18 -3.66 -14.98
N GLU A 234 9.16 -2.69 -15.89
CA GLU A 234 10.33 -1.83 -16.15
C GLU A 234 10.71 -1.01 -14.93
N TYR A 235 9.72 -0.46 -14.22
CA TYR A 235 9.94 0.28 -12.98
C TYR A 235 10.57 -0.61 -11.90
N LEU A 236 10.11 -1.86 -11.78
CA LEU A 236 10.57 -2.78 -10.74
C LEU A 236 11.82 -3.57 -11.12
N TRP A 237 12.26 -3.53 -12.39
CA TRP A 237 13.19 -4.50 -12.97
C TRP A 237 14.48 -4.67 -12.16
N ASN A 238 15.08 -3.57 -11.69
CA ASN A 238 16.32 -3.63 -10.90
C ASN A 238 16.20 -4.43 -9.60
N PHE A 239 14.97 -4.64 -9.12
CA PHE A 239 14.67 -5.34 -7.88
C PHE A 239 14.07 -6.73 -8.09
N ILE A 240 13.65 -7.10 -9.31
CA ILE A 240 13.01 -8.40 -9.62
C ILE A 240 13.74 -9.20 -10.69
N LYS A 241 14.75 -8.63 -11.35
CA LYS A 241 15.48 -9.26 -12.47
C LYS A 241 16.09 -10.64 -12.16
N ASP A 242 16.30 -10.95 -10.88
CA ASP A 242 16.87 -12.23 -10.45
C ASP A 242 15.78 -13.30 -10.22
N ASP A 243 14.50 -12.89 -10.18
CA ASP A 243 13.33 -13.76 -10.00
C ASP A 243 12.77 -14.26 -11.35
N TYR A 244 13.12 -13.62 -12.47
CA TYR A 244 12.58 -13.90 -13.81
C TYR A 244 13.70 -14.05 -14.85
N SER A 245 13.50 -14.92 -15.84
CA SER A 245 14.40 -15.07 -16.99
C SER A 245 14.39 -13.86 -17.93
N GLY A 246 13.33 -13.04 -17.89
CA GLY A 246 13.22 -11.82 -18.66
C GLY A 246 11.97 -11.01 -18.32
N LYS A 247 11.92 -9.76 -18.80
CA LYS A 247 10.79 -8.85 -18.55
C LYS A 247 9.45 -9.40 -19.04
N ASN A 248 9.42 -10.12 -20.17
CA ASN A 248 8.18 -10.66 -20.72
C ASN A 248 7.58 -11.76 -19.84
N GLU A 249 8.43 -12.62 -19.25
CA GLU A 249 7.97 -13.63 -18.28
C GLU A 249 7.36 -12.95 -17.05
N ALA A 250 7.99 -11.87 -16.56
CA ALA A 250 7.42 -11.09 -15.45
C ALA A 250 6.04 -10.50 -15.79
N VAL A 251 5.84 -10.00 -17.03
CA VAL A 251 4.52 -9.50 -17.46
C VAL A 251 3.48 -10.63 -17.55
N GLU A 252 3.87 -11.83 -17.96
CA GLU A 252 2.96 -12.97 -18.07
C GLU A 252 2.57 -13.56 -16.70
N GLU A 253 3.46 -13.45 -15.70
CA GLU A 253 3.18 -13.88 -14.33
C GLU A 253 2.30 -12.89 -13.54
N PHE A 254 2.43 -11.59 -13.84
CA PHE A 254 1.66 -10.50 -13.21
C PHE A 254 0.17 -10.53 -13.57
#